data_AF-A0A420XZ62-F1
#
_entry.id   AF-A0A420XZ62-F1
#
_cell.length_a   1.000
_cell.length_b   1.000
_cell.length_c   1.000
_cell.angle_alpha   90.00
_cell.angle_beta   90.00
_cell.angle_gamma   90.00
#
_symmetry.space_group_name_H-M   'P 1'
#
loop_
_entity.id
_entity.type
_entity.pdbx_description
1 polymer ?
#
loop_
_entity_poly.entity_id
_entity_poly.type
_entity_poly.pdbx_seq_one_letter_code
_entity_poly.pdbx_strand_id
1 'polypeptide(L)'
;MLAGRPGPSHEVVRRELHTYEEGFINSRSYKHPNATVKLIGCKKIKIPEADVDEFAEAWHANSEVMKRLERHFYDAASQELRIYFPVENALVEHGSHMIEANELGEFEIDRLDGDYAVVGRYQTDHVRGVDGNIIKDGVIYLSERVLPHRRVGNVFVYDFGYKDLHDHDDDHDHGLEKRCENVECPSKGCVKNHGGVNCSKKFGISKGRCAMRKDVCMDFNGVAVHITGCSRPTSKAKRILQFPGSDCDYAVGAGHCYNEVAAFH
;
A
#
# COMPACT_ATOMS: atom_id res chain seq x y z
N MET A 1 26.47 -6.74 18.46
CA MET A 1 26.58 -5.31 18.10
C MET A 1 27.40 -5.19 16.82
N LEU A 2 26.76 -5.18 15.66
CA LEU A 2 27.41 -4.85 14.39
C LEU A 2 27.28 -3.35 14.18
N ALA A 3 28.25 -2.59 14.71
CA ALA A 3 28.37 -1.18 14.38
C ALA A 3 28.85 -1.01 12.92
N GLY A 4 28.12 -0.21 12.14
CA GLY A 4 28.74 0.73 11.21
C GLY A 4 29.15 0.21 9.82
N ARG A 5 28.27 -0.46 9.08
CA ARG A 5 28.31 -0.30 7.62
C ARG A 5 27.35 0.83 7.24
N PRO A 6 27.81 1.91 6.58
CA PRO A 6 26.87 2.88 6.02
C PRO A 6 25.94 2.13 5.07
N GLY A 7 24.64 2.37 5.23
CA GLY A 7 23.62 1.83 4.33
C GLY A 7 23.90 2.24 2.87
N PRO A 8 23.24 1.58 1.90
CA PRO A 8 23.39 1.97 0.50
C PRO A 8 22.99 3.43 0.30
N SER A 9 23.70 4.14 -0.58
CA SER A 9 23.37 5.54 -0.86
C SER A 9 22.02 5.65 -1.55
N HIS A 10 21.34 6.79 -1.39
CA HIS A 10 20.09 7.08 -2.09
C HIS A 10 20.21 6.94 -3.62
N GLU A 11 21.38 7.23 -4.20
CA GLU A 11 21.60 7.06 -5.63
C GLU A 11 21.57 5.59 -6.04
N VAL A 12 22.25 4.72 -5.29
CA VAL A 12 22.26 3.28 -5.56
C VAL A 12 20.84 2.71 -5.46
N VAL A 13 20.15 3.01 -4.35
CA VAL A 13 18.77 2.52 -4.13
C VAL A 13 17.81 3.08 -5.17
N ARG A 14 17.98 4.32 -5.62
CA ARG A 14 17.15 4.89 -6.70
C ARG A 14 17.28 4.11 -8.00
N ARG A 15 18.48 3.68 -8.40
CA ARG A 15 18.65 2.87 -9.61
C ARG A 15 18.02 1.48 -9.47
N GLU A 16 18.16 0.88 -8.29
CA GLU A 16 17.51 -0.41 -7.98
C GLU A 16 15.99 -0.28 -8.00
N LEU A 17 15.46 0.80 -7.41
CA LEU A 17 14.03 1.14 -7.43
C LEU A 17 13.52 1.27 -8.87
N HIS A 18 14.23 2.03 -9.72
CA HIS A 18 13.82 2.19 -11.12
C HIS A 18 13.78 0.86 -11.88
N THR A 19 14.78 0.01 -11.66
CA THR A 19 14.88 -1.33 -12.25
C THR A 19 13.75 -2.23 -11.75
N TYR A 20 13.47 -2.17 -10.45
CA TYR A 20 12.39 -2.90 -9.83
C TYR A 20 11.03 -2.46 -10.38
N GLU A 21 10.78 -1.16 -10.49
CA GLU A 21 9.54 -0.62 -11.04
C GLU A 21 9.31 -1.06 -12.48
N GLU A 22 10.34 -1.03 -13.32
CA GLU A 22 10.26 -1.56 -14.68
C GLU A 22 9.95 -3.05 -14.69
N GLY A 23 10.57 -3.84 -13.81
CA GLY A 23 10.27 -5.25 -13.62
C GLY A 23 8.81 -5.49 -13.21
N PHE A 24 8.33 -4.75 -12.21
CA PHE A 24 6.95 -4.83 -11.75
C PHE A 24 5.97 -4.45 -12.85
N ILE A 25 6.21 -3.34 -13.57
CA ILE A 25 5.38 -2.89 -14.67
C ILE A 25 5.28 -4.00 -15.74
N ASN A 26 6.40 -4.62 -16.10
CA ASN A 26 6.45 -5.64 -17.14
C ASN A 26 5.91 -7.01 -16.72
N SER A 27 5.80 -7.29 -15.41
CA SER A 27 5.22 -8.56 -14.93
C SER A 27 3.68 -8.57 -14.91
N ARG A 28 3.05 -7.39 -15.06
CA ARG A 28 1.60 -7.26 -15.05
C ARG A 28 0.96 -7.85 -16.31
N SER A 29 -0.14 -8.56 -16.13
CA SER A 29 -1.00 -9.05 -17.22
C SER A 29 -2.05 -8.01 -17.61
N TYR A 30 -1.60 -6.92 -18.24
CA TYR A 30 -2.47 -5.87 -18.78
C TYR A 30 -3.49 -6.40 -19.79
N LYS A 31 -4.70 -5.81 -19.84
CA LYS A 31 -5.73 -6.16 -20.82
C LYS A 31 -5.60 -5.35 -22.10
N HIS A 32 -5.14 -4.12 -22.02
CA HIS A 32 -5.04 -3.22 -23.16
C HIS A 32 -3.63 -3.24 -23.78
N PRO A 33 -3.48 -2.88 -25.07
CA PRO A 33 -2.19 -2.86 -25.75
C PRO A 33 -1.15 -1.99 -25.03
N ASN A 34 0.14 -2.33 -25.14
CA ASN A 34 1.23 -1.58 -24.47
C ASN A 34 1.23 -0.06 -24.74
N ALA A 35 0.71 0.37 -25.90
CA ALA A 35 0.58 1.78 -26.26
C ALA A 35 -0.46 2.57 -25.43
N THR A 36 -1.41 1.92 -24.76
CA THR A 36 -2.40 2.65 -23.95
C THR A 36 -1.81 3.22 -22.65
N VAL A 37 -2.58 3.99 -21.89
CA VAL A 37 -2.15 4.54 -20.60
C VAL A 37 -2.38 3.53 -19.47
N LYS A 38 -1.41 3.46 -18.54
CA LYS A 38 -1.46 2.63 -17.33
C LYS A 38 -1.06 3.43 -16.11
N LEU A 39 -1.66 3.07 -14.98
CA LEU A 39 -1.44 3.70 -13.69
C LEU A 39 -0.97 2.63 -12.70
N ILE A 40 0.24 2.82 -12.19
CA ILE A 40 0.78 2.03 -11.09
C ILE A 40 0.97 2.96 -9.89
N GLY A 41 0.52 2.54 -8.73
CA GLY A 41 0.74 3.23 -7.47
C GLY A 41 1.72 2.49 -6.58
N CYS A 42 2.35 3.21 -5.67
CA CYS A 42 2.97 2.62 -4.51
C CYS A 42 2.44 3.25 -3.22
N LYS A 43 2.42 2.45 -2.15
CA LYS A 43 2.32 2.93 -0.76
C LYS A 43 3.58 2.58 -0.03
N LYS A 44 3.89 3.38 0.98
CA LYS A 44 5.10 3.25 1.79
C LYS A 44 4.74 2.85 3.22
N ILE A 45 5.59 2.09 3.88
CA ILE A 45 5.54 1.88 5.32
C ILE A 45 6.89 2.33 5.86
N LYS A 46 6.87 3.29 6.78
CA LYS A 46 8.09 3.78 7.42
C LYS A 46 8.57 2.74 8.43
N ILE A 47 9.84 2.38 8.35
CA ILE A 47 10.47 1.51 9.35
C ILE A 47 11.02 2.44 10.45
N PRO A 48 10.62 2.26 11.72
CA PRO A 48 11.15 3.06 12.82
C PRO A 48 12.66 2.90 12.95
N GLU A 49 13.40 3.98 13.24
CA GLU A 49 14.86 3.96 13.34
C GLU A 49 15.39 2.87 14.29
N ALA A 50 14.71 2.67 15.42
CA ALA A 50 15.06 1.65 16.42
C ALA A 50 14.93 0.20 15.90
N ASP A 51 14.15 0.00 14.83
CA ASP A 51 13.76 -1.30 14.29
C ASP A 51 14.43 -1.61 12.93
N VAL A 52 15.20 -0.67 12.36
CA VAL A 52 15.77 -0.79 11.01
C VAL A 52 16.68 -2.01 10.88
N ASP A 53 17.56 -2.24 11.86
CA ASP A 53 18.50 -3.36 11.83
C ASP A 53 17.76 -4.71 11.92
N GLU A 54 16.79 -4.83 12.84
CA GLU A 54 15.96 -6.04 12.98
C GLU A 54 15.17 -6.31 11.69
N PHE A 55 14.55 -5.27 11.13
CA PHE A 55 13.80 -5.39 9.88
C PHE A 55 14.71 -5.81 8.72
N ALA A 56 15.86 -5.14 8.54
CA ALA A 56 16.77 -5.42 7.44
C ALA A 56 17.34 -6.85 7.53
N GLU A 57 17.76 -7.28 8.72
CA GLU A 57 18.24 -8.64 8.95
C GLU A 57 17.17 -9.67 8.57
N ALA A 58 15.94 -9.48 9.07
CA ALA A 58 14.83 -10.38 8.77
C ALA A 58 14.43 -10.36 7.28
N TRP A 59 14.41 -9.19 6.64
CA TRP A 59 14.12 -9.04 5.21
C TRP A 59 15.11 -9.84 4.34
N HIS A 60 16.40 -9.70 4.63
CA HIS A 60 17.46 -10.39 3.88
C HIS A 60 17.50 -11.90 4.18
N ALA A 61 17.32 -12.30 5.44
CA ALA A 61 17.25 -13.71 5.84
C ALA A 61 16.08 -14.44 5.18
N ASN A 62 14.98 -13.73 4.87
CA ASN A 62 13.79 -14.29 4.23
C ASN A 62 13.68 -13.92 2.74
N SER A 63 14.80 -13.54 2.10
CA SER A 63 14.79 -12.97 0.75
C SER A 63 14.11 -13.86 -0.30
N GLU A 64 14.16 -15.18 -0.20
CA GLU A 64 13.46 -16.07 -1.13
C GLU A 64 11.93 -15.92 -1.06
N VAL A 65 11.38 -15.77 0.14
CA VAL A 65 9.94 -15.61 0.33
C VAL A 65 9.53 -14.19 0.00
N MET A 66 10.32 -13.19 0.38
CA MET A 66 10.07 -11.79 0.05
C MET A 66 10.13 -11.54 -1.47
N LYS A 67 11.06 -12.18 -2.19
CA LYS A 67 11.15 -12.10 -3.67
C LYS A 67 9.91 -12.65 -4.38
N ARG A 68 9.21 -13.63 -3.79
CA ARG A 68 7.93 -14.14 -4.34
C ARG A 68 6.79 -13.15 -4.16
N LEU A 69 6.92 -12.20 -3.24
CA LEU A 69 5.99 -11.10 -3.08
C LEU A 69 6.42 -9.95 -4.00
N GLU A 70 6.35 -10.19 -5.31
CA GLU A 70 6.87 -9.36 -6.41
C GLU A 70 6.46 -7.88 -6.38
N ARG A 71 5.51 -7.51 -5.54
CA ARG A 71 5.00 -6.14 -5.31
C ARG A 71 5.71 -5.35 -4.21
N HIS A 72 6.68 -5.94 -3.50
CA HIS A 72 7.40 -5.24 -2.44
C HIS A 72 8.82 -4.86 -2.84
N PHE A 73 9.22 -3.66 -2.44
CA PHE A 73 10.58 -3.18 -2.55
C PHE A 73 11.03 -2.57 -1.22
N TYR A 74 12.17 -3.00 -0.69
CA TYR A 74 12.76 -2.39 0.49
C TYR A 74 13.74 -1.28 0.07
N ASP A 75 13.35 -0.03 0.31
CA ASP A 75 14.16 1.16 0.12
C ASP A 75 15.05 1.37 1.36
N ALA A 76 16.19 0.68 1.38
CA ALA A 76 17.11 0.69 2.52
C ALA A 76 17.74 2.06 2.80
N ALA A 77 17.81 2.95 1.80
CA ALA A 77 18.32 4.30 1.99
C ALA A 77 17.30 5.19 2.72
N SER A 78 16.01 5.03 2.37
CA SER A 78 14.91 5.79 3.00
C SER A 78 14.32 5.08 4.21
N GLN A 79 14.77 3.86 4.52
CA GLN A 79 14.25 3.00 5.59
C GLN A 79 12.74 2.79 5.44
N GLU A 80 12.32 2.42 4.24
CA GLU A 80 10.91 2.30 3.87
C GLU A 80 10.63 1.00 3.10
N LEU A 81 9.50 0.36 3.42
CA LEU A 81 8.95 -0.72 2.62
C LEU A 81 7.93 -0.14 1.64
N ARG A 82 8.14 -0.32 0.34
CA ARG A 82 7.22 0.10 -0.72
C ARG A 82 6.38 -1.09 -1.17
N ILE A 83 5.09 -0.86 -1.38
CA ILE A 83 4.11 -1.83 -1.87
C ILE A 83 3.49 -1.28 -3.15
N TYR A 84 3.70 -1.97 -4.28
CA TYR A 84 3.23 -1.57 -5.59
C TYR A 84 1.90 -2.23 -5.97
N PHE A 85 1.05 -1.51 -6.69
CA PHE A 85 -0.28 -1.96 -7.07
C PHE A 85 -0.78 -1.26 -8.34
N PRO A 86 -1.74 -1.86 -9.09
CA PRO A 86 -2.51 -1.11 -10.07
C PRO A 86 -3.35 -0.05 -9.36
N VAL A 87 -3.46 1.15 -9.95
CA VAL A 87 -4.39 2.17 -9.43
C VAL A 87 -5.80 1.87 -9.93
N GLU A 88 -6.39 0.81 -9.36
CA GLU A 88 -7.70 0.26 -9.68
C GLU A 88 -8.82 1.33 -9.66
N ASN A 89 -9.60 1.47 -10.73
CA ASN A 89 -10.76 2.37 -10.76
C ASN A 89 -10.43 3.84 -10.43
N ALA A 90 -9.19 4.24 -10.71
CA ALA A 90 -8.75 5.61 -10.50
C ALA A 90 -9.53 6.57 -11.38
N LEU A 91 -9.96 7.68 -10.80
CA LEU A 91 -10.46 8.83 -11.52
C LEU A 91 -9.30 9.78 -11.81
N VAL A 92 -9.10 10.05 -13.09
CA VAL A 92 -8.07 10.97 -13.60
C VAL A 92 -8.74 12.04 -14.45
N GLU A 93 -8.29 13.28 -14.28
CA GLU A 93 -8.71 14.39 -15.14
C GLU A 93 -8.15 14.20 -16.55
N HIS A 94 -9.04 14.29 -17.55
CA HIS A 94 -8.70 14.22 -18.96
C HIS A 94 -9.45 15.32 -19.73
N GLY A 95 -8.74 16.40 -20.04
CA GLY A 95 -9.33 17.60 -20.63
C GLY A 95 -10.30 18.29 -19.68
N SER A 96 -11.61 18.24 -19.98
CA SER A 96 -12.68 18.82 -19.12
C SER A 96 -13.58 17.75 -18.48
N HIS A 97 -13.17 16.49 -18.56
CA HIS A 97 -13.93 15.35 -18.06
C HIS A 97 -13.08 14.47 -17.14
N MET A 98 -13.74 13.66 -16.32
CA MET A 98 -13.12 12.57 -15.58
C MET A 98 -13.19 11.29 -16.39
N ILE A 99 -12.09 10.53 -16.42
CA ILE A 99 -12.08 9.17 -16.92
C ILE A 99 -11.73 8.20 -15.80
N GLU A 100 -12.26 6.98 -15.88
CA GLU A 100 -12.07 5.92 -14.89
C GLU A 100 -11.17 4.83 -15.45
N ALA A 101 -10.14 4.45 -14.71
CA ALA A 101 -9.28 3.33 -15.05
C ALA A 101 -10.01 1.99 -14.79
N ASN A 102 -9.63 0.93 -15.48
CA ASN A 102 -10.15 -0.40 -15.17
C ASN A 102 -9.53 -0.98 -13.87
N GLU A 103 -9.83 -2.23 -13.55
CA GLU A 103 -9.35 -2.89 -12.33
C GLU A 103 -7.83 -3.17 -12.32
N LEU A 104 -7.17 -3.02 -13.47
CA LEU A 104 -5.72 -3.15 -13.64
C LEU A 104 -5.03 -1.78 -13.72
N GLY A 105 -5.77 -0.68 -13.53
CA GLY A 105 -5.25 0.68 -13.63
C GLY A 105 -5.01 1.11 -15.08
N GLU A 106 -5.79 0.62 -16.04
CA GLU A 106 -5.59 0.93 -17.46
C GLU A 106 -6.73 1.78 -18.03
N PHE A 107 -6.41 2.51 -19.10
CA PHE A 107 -7.40 3.14 -19.96
C PHE A 107 -7.28 2.59 -21.39
N GLU A 108 -8.37 2.64 -22.15
CA GLU A 108 -8.36 2.37 -23.60
C GLU A 108 -8.02 3.62 -24.43
N ILE A 109 -7.07 4.43 -23.94
CA ILE A 109 -6.53 5.61 -24.62
C ILE A 109 -5.02 5.56 -24.54
N ASP A 110 -4.33 6.12 -25.53
CA ASP A 110 -2.85 6.17 -25.60
C ASP A 110 -2.24 7.43 -25.00
N ARG A 111 -3.06 8.44 -24.72
CA ARG A 111 -2.62 9.70 -24.13
C ARG A 111 -3.66 10.27 -23.16
N LEU A 112 -3.16 10.84 -22.08
CA LEU A 112 -3.92 11.69 -21.17
C LEU A 112 -3.69 13.16 -21.52
N ASP A 113 -4.72 13.99 -21.46
CA ASP A 113 -4.65 15.44 -21.63
C ASP A 113 -4.85 16.11 -20.27
N GLY A 114 -3.93 16.97 -19.84
CA GLY A 114 -4.02 17.65 -18.53
C GLY A 114 -2.83 17.34 -17.61
N ASP A 115 -3.09 17.32 -16.30
CA ASP A 115 -2.05 17.17 -15.26
C ASP A 115 -1.86 15.74 -14.74
N TYR A 116 -2.55 14.76 -15.33
CA TYR A 116 -2.39 13.33 -15.04
C TYR A 116 -2.66 12.96 -13.57
N ALA A 117 -3.30 13.83 -12.80
CA ALA A 117 -3.50 13.62 -11.38
C ALA A 117 -4.60 12.57 -11.12
N VAL A 118 -4.34 11.65 -10.19
CA VAL A 118 -5.39 10.80 -9.62
C VAL A 118 -6.12 11.62 -8.56
N VAL A 119 -7.43 11.79 -8.73
CA VAL A 119 -8.26 12.59 -7.80
C VAL A 119 -9.04 11.75 -6.81
N GLY A 120 -9.31 10.48 -7.13
CA GLY A 120 -10.19 9.63 -6.34
C GLY A 120 -10.61 8.37 -7.07
N ARG A 121 -11.71 7.76 -6.60
CA ARG A 121 -12.40 6.64 -7.25
C ARG A 121 -13.90 6.70 -6.94
N TYR A 122 -14.74 6.07 -7.75
CA TYR A 122 -16.13 5.85 -7.34
C TYR A 122 -16.22 4.88 -6.17
N GLN A 123 -17.20 5.09 -5.30
CA GLN A 123 -17.63 4.10 -4.33
C GLN A 123 -18.11 2.85 -5.07
N THR A 124 -17.77 1.69 -4.52
CA THR A 124 -18.29 0.41 -4.98
C THR A 124 -18.97 -0.29 -3.83
N ASP A 125 -19.64 -1.40 -4.11
CA ASP A 125 -20.08 -2.30 -3.04
C ASP A 125 -18.91 -2.74 -2.17
N HIS A 126 -17.68 -2.75 -2.72
CA HIS A 126 -16.49 -3.21 -2.03
C HIS A 126 -15.68 -2.14 -1.29
N VAL A 127 -15.69 -0.90 -1.78
CA VAL A 127 -14.84 0.20 -1.30
C VAL A 127 -15.70 1.44 -1.10
N ARG A 128 -15.77 1.91 0.15
CA ARG A 128 -16.69 2.98 0.57
C ARG A 128 -16.01 4.26 1.03
N GLY A 129 -14.71 4.22 1.30
CA GLY A 129 -13.94 5.34 1.85
C GLY A 129 -13.73 5.24 3.37
N VAL A 130 -12.77 6.00 3.86
CA VAL A 130 -12.40 6.14 5.27
C VAL A 130 -12.60 7.57 5.77
N ASP A 131 -12.45 7.80 7.08
CA ASP A 131 -12.69 9.11 7.71
C ASP A 131 -11.90 10.28 7.10
N GLY A 132 -10.71 10.00 6.55
CA GLY A 132 -9.89 11.02 5.88
C GLY A 132 -10.31 11.35 4.44
N ASN A 133 -11.30 10.65 3.87
CA ASN A 133 -11.77 10.93 2.51
C ASN A 133 -12.90 11.96 2.51
N ILE A 134 -12.91 12.82 1.49
CA ILE A 134 -14.09 13.60 1.14
C ILE A 134 -14.97 12.71 0.25
N ILE A 135 -16.17 12.38 0.69
CA ILE A 135 -17.12 11.58 -0.10
C ILE A 135 -18.23 12.50 -0.60
N LYS A 136 -18.36 12.64 -1.92
CA LYS A 136 -19.37 13.49 -2.56
C LYS A 136 -19.84 12.85 -3.85
N ASP A 137 -21.16 12.80 -4.07
CA ASP A 137 -21.79 12.28 -5.28
C ASP A 137 -21.34 10.86 -5.67
N GLY A 138 -21.11 10.01 -4.65
CA GLY A 138 -20.62 8.63 -4.84
C GLY A 138 -19.13 8.54 -5.18
N VAL A 139 -18.38 9.64 -5.17
CA VAL A 139 -16.93 9.67 -5.37
C VAL A 139 -16.22 9.73 -4.03
N ILE A 140 -15.21 8.88 -3.86
CA ILE A 140 -14.21 8.94 -2.80
C ILE A 140 -13.06 9.79 -3.30
N TYR A 141 -13.01 11.06 -2.91
CA TYR A 141 -11.89 11.93 -3.23
C TYR A 141 -10.71 11.66 -2.30
N LEU A 142 -9.52 11.72 -2.87
CA LEU A 142 -8.29 11.81 -2.09
C LEU A 142 -8.24 13.19 -1.41
N SER A 143 -7.65 13.26 -0.22
CA SER A 143 -7.48 14.54 0.50
C SER A 143 -6.70 15.56 -0.33
N GLU A 144 -5.74 15.07 -1.09
CA GLU A 144 -5.01 15.80 -2.13
C GLU A 144 -4.93 14.93 -3.38
N ARG A 145 -5.06 15.55 -4.55
CA ARG A 145 -4.84 14.87 -5.82
C ARG A 145 -3.37 14.45 -5.95
N VAL A 146 -3.12 13.27 -6.48
CA VAL A 146 -1.78 12.67 -6.53
C VAL A 146 -1.23 12.77 -7.94
N LEU A 147 -0.11 13.48 -8.10
CA LEU A 147 0.62 13.58 -9.36
C LEU A 147 1.58 12.39 -9.53
N PRO A 148 1.84 11.95 -10.77
CA PRO A 148 2.84 10.91 -11.01
C PRO A 148 4.23 11.47 -10.72
N HIS A 149 5.03 10.71 -9.96
CA HIS A 149 6.42 11.08 -9.67
C HIS A 149 7.38 10.54 -10.75
N ARG A 150 6.95 9.55 -11.54
CA ARG A 150 7.74 8.95 -12.61
C ARG A 150 6.83 8.50 -13.76
N ARG A 151 7.39 8.47 -14.97
CA ARG A 151 6.79 7.89 -16.17
C ARG A 151 7.74 6.90 -16.82
N VAL A 152 7.23 5.73 -17.18
CA VAL A 152 7.95 4.66 -17.89
C VAL A 152 7.15 4.30 -19.14
N GLY A 153 7.56 4.79 -20.31
CA GLY A 153 6.75 4.67 -21.53
C GLY A 153 5.37 5.32 -21.35
N ASN A 154 4.29 4.54 -21.47
CA ASN A 154 2.91 5.00 -21.23
C ASN A 154 2.35 4.57 -19.86
N VAL A 155 3.24 4.24 -18.91
CA VAL A 155 2.88 3.91 -17.53
C VAL A 155 3.26 5.08 -16.63
N PHE A 156 2.30 5.56 -15.85
CA PHE A 156 2.46 6.62 -14.85
C PHE A 156 2.57 5.97 -13.46
N VAL A 157 3.60 6.38 -12.70
CA VAL A 157 3.89 5.84 -11.37
C VAL A 157 3.59 6.89 -10.32
N TYR A 158 2.72 6.55 -9.37
CA TYR A 158 2.21 7.42 -8.32
C TYR A 158 2.72 6.99 -6.94
N ASP A 159 2.97 7.96 -6.06
CA ASP A 159 3.23 7.71 -4.64
C ASP A 159 2.00 8.13 -3.83
N PHE A 160 1.27 7.16 -3.30
CA PHE A 160 0.06 7.38 -2.50
C PHE A 160 0.37 7.62 -1.01
N GLY A 161 1.62 7.95 -0.69
CA GLY A 161 2.05 8.23 0.67
C GLY A 161 2.18 6.98 1.51
N TYR A 162 2.07 7.15 2.82
CA TYR A 162 2.30 6.04 3.75
C TYR A 162 1.00 5.34 4.16
N LYS A 163 1.14 4.04 4.38
CA LYS A 163 0.19 3.21 5.10
C LYS A 163 0.61 3.18 6.57
N ASP A 164 -0.34 3.49 7.44
CA ASP A 164 -0.20 3.26 8.87
C ASP A 164 -0.63 1.82 9.20
N LEU A 165 0.19 1.14 10.00
CA LEU A 165 -0.08 -0.19 10.56
C LEU A 165 -0.50 -0.01 12.04
N HIS A 166 -1.68 0.56 12.25
CA HIS A 166 -2.19 0.93 13.58
C HIS A 166 -2.30 -0.24 14.57
N ASP A 167 -2.29 0.09 15.87
CA ASP A 167 -2.71 -0.81 16.95
C ASP A 167 -4.22 -1.02 16.93
N HIS A 168 -4.65 -2.28 17.02
CA HIS A 168 -6.04 -2.64 17.19
C HIS A 168 -6.39 -2.67 18.68
N ASP A 169 -6.85 -1.52 19.16
CA ASP A 169 -7.58 -1.27 20.43
C ASP A 169 -6.77 -1.48 21.74
N ASP A 170 -6.78 -0.41 22.56
CA ASP A 170 -6.61 -0.37 24.02
C ASP A 170 -5.51 -1.24 24.64
N ASP A 171 -4.28 -0.71 24.77
CA ASP A 171 -3.48 -0.87 26.00
C ASP A 171 -2.14 -0.10 25.91
N HIS A 172 -2.01 0.92 26.76
CA HIS A 172 -0.82 1.32 27.54
C HIS A 172 0.60 1.44 26.93
N ASP A 173 0.81 1.54 25.62
CA ASP A 173 2.14 1.93 25.12
C ASP A 173 2.21 3.45 24.86
N HIS A 174 2.96 4.15 25.71
CA HIS A 174 3.15 5.61 25.68
C HIS A 174 4.18 6.08 24.63
N GLY A 175 4.59 5.23 23.68
CA GLY A 175 5.72 5.52 22.80
C GLY A 175 5.44 5.60 21.30
N LEU A 176 4.22 5.31 20.85
CA LEU A 176 3.93 5.14 19.42
C LEU A 176 2.73 6.00 19.07
N GLU A 177 3.00 7.17 18.47
CA GLU A 177 2.02 8.18 18.07
C GLU A 177 0.69 7.55 17.62
N LYS A 178 -0.32 7.72 18.47
CA LYS A 178 -1.70 7.36 18.13
C LYS A 178 -2.11 8.29 17.01
N ARG A 179 -2.73 7.76 15.96
CA ARG A 179 -3.64 8.60 15.17
C ARG A 179 -4.63 9.18 16.17
N CYS A 180 -4.77 10.50 16.17
CA CYS A 180 -5.81 11.22 16.91
C CYS A 180 -5.50 11.51 18.40
N GLU A 181 -4.52 12.38 18.68
CA GLU A 181 -4.40 13.00 20.01
C GLU A 181 -5.60 13.88 20.39
N ASN A 182 -6.51 14.23 19.45
CA ASN A 182 -7.61 15.17 19.71
C ASN A 182 -8.96 14.85 19.05
N VAL A 183 -9.19 13.61 18.56
CA VAL A 183 -10.48 13.23 17.93
C VAL A 183 -10.81 11.80 18.33
N GLU A 184 -12.03 11.54 18.80
CA GLU A 184 -12.53 10.17 18.97
C GLU A 184 -12.27 9.40 17.66
N CYS A 185 -11.57 8.26 17.73
CA CYS A 185 -11.25 7.43 16.56
C CYS A 185 -12.06 6.12 16.59
N PRO A 186 -13.38 6.16 16.31
CA PRO A 186 -14.23 4.97 16.40
C PRO A 186 -14.08 3.99 15.23
N SER A 187 -13.12 4.15 14.30
CA SER A 187 -13.10 3.32 13.09
C SER A 187 -11.74 2.71 12.71
N LYS A 188 -11.75 1.37 12.64
CA LYS A 188 -10.75 0.52 11.97
C LYS A 188 -10.84 0.81 10.47
N GLY A 189 -10.03 1.75 9.97
CA GLY A 189 -10.10 2.28 8.60
C GLY A 189 -10.43 1.25 7.51
N CYS A 190 -9.76 0.09 7.50
CA CYS A 190 -10.04 -1.02 6.59
C CYS A 190 -11.49 -1.57 6.70
N VAL A 191 -11.94 -1.91 7.90
CA VAL A 191 -13.29 -2.47 8.13
C VAL A 191 -14.37 -1.46 7.72
N LYS A 192 -14.15 -0.17 8.00
CA LYS A 192 -15.04 0.90 7.55
C LYS A 192 -15.05 1.03 6.02
N ASN A 193 -13.86 1.05 5.40
CA ASN A 193 -13.71 1.11 3.95
C ASN A 193 -14.46 -0.03 3.24
N HIS A 194 -14.63 -1.16 3.91
CA HIS A 194 -15.28 -2.35 3.39
C HIS A 194 -16.73 -2.56 3.88
N GLY A 195 -17.32 -1.58 4.57
CA GLY A 195 -18.71 -1.66 5.03
C GLY A 195 -18.94 -2.67 6.15
N GLY A 196 -17.99 -2.81 7.08
CA GLY A 196 -18.14 -3.60 8.31
C GLY A 196 -17.50 -4.98 8.29
N VAL A 197 -16.67 -5.31 7.28
CA VAL A 197 -15.96 -6.60 7.18
C VAL A 197 -14.49 -6.39 6.81
N ASN A 198 -13.61 -7.34 7.13
CA ASN A 198 -12.19 -7.24 6.76
C ASN A 198 -11.91 -7.62 5.29
N CYS A 199 -10.68 -7.38 4.83
CA CYS A 199 -10.21 -7.71 3.48
C CYS A 199 -10.48 -9.17 3.08
N SER A 200 -10.23 -10.10 4.00
CA SER A 200 -10.40 -11.54 3.77
C SER A 200 -11.82 -11.87 3.32
N LYS A 201 -12.82 -11.40 4.06
CA LYS A 201 -14.23 -11.59 3.70
C LYS A 201 -14.63 -10.74 2.50
N LYS A 202 -14.10 -9.51 2.40
CA LYS A 202 -14.52 -8.54 1.39
C LYS A 202 -14.14 -8.94 -0.03
N PHE A 203 -12.95 -9.51 -0.17
CA PHE A 203 -12.33 -9.85 -1.45
C PHE A 203 -12.09 -11.36 -1.61
N GLY A 204 -12.57 -12.18 -0.67
CA GLY A 204 -12.37 -13.63 -0.72
C GLY A 204 -10.90 -14.05 -0.59
N ILE A 205 -10.11 -13.30 0.17
CA ILE A 205 -8.68 -13.56 0.36
C ILE A 205 -8.49 -14.52 1.53
N SER A 206 -7.77 -15.61 1.27
CA SER A 206 -7.39 -16.60 2.28
C SER A 206 -5.95 -17.06 2.01
N LYS A 207 -5.04 -16.10 1.89
CA LYS A 207 -3.64 -16.34 1.50
C LYS A 207 -2.68 -16.27 2.68
N GLY A 208 -3.07 -15.60 3.76
CA GLY A 208 -2.29 -15.61 4.99
C GLY A 208 -2.28 -16.98 5.67
N ARG A 209 -1.37 -17.12 6.63
CA ARG A 209 -1.04 -18.43 7.24
C ARG A 209 -1.83 -18.74 8.51
N CYS A 210 -2.46 -17.74 9.11
CA CYS A 210 -3.22 -17.88 10.35
C CYS A 210 -4.67 -18.29 10.12
N ALA A 211 -5.29 -18.87 11.15
CA ALA A 211 -6.72 -19.11 11.16
C ALA A 211 -7.47 -17.79 10.90
N MET A 212 -8.36 -17.82 9.90
CA MET A 212 -9.07 -16.63 9.46
C MET A 212 -10.01 -16.11 10.55
N ARG A 213 -9.84 -14.84 10.92
CA ARG A 213 -10.80 -14.06 11.71
C ARG A 213 -11.53 -13.11 10.77
N LYS A 214 -12.83 -12.87 10.99
CA LYS A 214 -13.67 -12.02 10.10
C LYS A 214 -13.95 -10.65 10.70
N ASP A 215 -13.68 -10.50 11.99
CA ASP A 215 -14.02 -9.38 12.87
C ASP A 215 -12.83 -8.43 13.10
N VAL A 216 -11.62 -8.86 12.76
CA VAL A 216 -10.38 -8.08 12.92
C VAL A 216 -9.62 -7.99 11.60
N CYS A 217 -8.78 -6.96 11.46
CA CYS A 217 -7.85 -6.91 10.35
C CYS A 217 -6.93 -8.13 10.39
N MET A 218 -6.57 -8.64 9.22
CA MET A 218 -5.63 -9.75 9.06
C MET A 218 -4.37 -9.21 8.38
N ASP A 219 -3.81 -8.10 8.89
CA ASP A 219 -2.57 -7.49 8.39
C ASP A 219 -1.31 -8.11 9.01
N PHE A 220 -1.46 -8.96 10.02
CA PHE A 220 -0.36 -9.61 10.75
C PHE A 220 -0.14 -11.08 10.35
N ASN A 221 -0.93 -11.63 9.40
CA ASN A 221 -0.91 -13.06 9.07
C ASN A 221 0.01 -13.43 7.88
N GLY A 222 0.96 -12.56 7.53
CA GLY A 222 1.83 -12.72 6.38
C GLY A 222 3.00 -13.68 6.56
N VAL A 223 4.02 -13.53 5.72
CA VAL A 223 5.06 -14.54 5.52
C VAL A 223 6.03 -14.68 6.68
N ALA A 224 6.24 -13.62 7.46
CA ALA A 224 7.09 -13.65 8.65
C ALA A 224 6.37 -14.18 9.89
N VAL A 225 5.14 -14.71 9.78
CA VAL A 225 4.42 -15.25 10.93
C VAL A 225 5.16 -16.41 11.63
N HIS A 226 6.04 -17.12 10.90
CA HIS A 226 6.88 -18.17 11.49
C HIS A 226 7.86 -17.63 12.55
N ILE A 227 8.14 -16.33 12.52
CA ILE A 227 9.05 -15.63 13.45
C ILE A 227 8.29 -15.13 14.69
N THR A 228 6.97 -14.96 14.59
CA THR A 228 6.17 -14.13 15.50
C THR A 228 4.94 -14.84 16.06
N GLY A 229 4.59 -16.00 15.49
CA GLY A 229 3.34 -16.72 15.75
C GLY A 229 2.12 -16.03 15.14
N CYS A 230 0.98 -16.73 15.07
CA CYS A 230 -0.32 -16.14 14.72
C CYS A 230 -0.91 -15.23 15.82
N SER A 231 -0.04 -14.79 16.72
CA SER A 231 -0.26 -13.82 17.78
C SER A 231 -0.01 -12.41 17.27
N ARG A 232 -0.60 -11.44 17.97
CA ARG A 232 -0.37 -10.02 17.70
C ARG A 232 1.12 -9.70 17.78
N PRO A 233 1.67 -8.90 16.85
CA PRO A 233 3.07 -8.48 16.92
C PRO A 233 3.30 -7.63 18.17
N THR A 234 4.38 -7.92 18.89
CA THR A 234 4.78 -7.20 20.11
C THR A 234 5.72 -6.02 19.85
N SER A 235 6.05 -5.72 18.59
CA SER A 235 6.84 -4.57 18.17
C SER A 235 6.41 -4.08 16.78
N LYS A 236 6.73 -2.82 16.45
CA LYS A 236 6.48 -2.26 15.12
C LYS A 236 7.27 -3.02 14.05
N ALA A 237 8.55 -3.33 14.26
CA ALA A 237 9.36 -4.17 13.36
C ALA A 237 8.64 -5.47 12.96
N LYS A 238 8.17 -6.22 13.96
CA LYS A 238 7.48 -7.51 13.76
C LYS A 238 6.18 -7.33 12.98
N ARG A 239 5.46 -6.24 13.21
CA ARG A 239 4.24 -5.92 12.45
C ARG A 239 4.55 -5.65 10.98
N ILE A 240 5.57 -4.84 10.70
CA ILE A 240 5.97 -4.56 9.32
C ILE A 240 6.43 -5.84 8.62
N LEU A 241 7.15 -6.72 9.31
CA LEU A 241 7.57 -8.03 8.77
C LEU A 241 6.40 -8.99 8.55
N GLN A 242 5.38 -8.96 9.40
CA GLN A 242 4.18 -9.77 9.29
C GLN A 242 3.20 -9.26 8.21
N PHE A 243 3.36 -8.01 7.74
CA PHE A 243 2.47 -7.43 6.75
C PHE A 243 2.59 -8.07 5.35
N PRO A 244 3.79 -8.22 4.76
CA PRO A 244 3.95 -8.89 3.47
C PRO A 244 3.36 -10.31 3.46
N GLY A 245 2.48 -10.58 2.51
CA GLY A 245 1.74 -11.84 2.36
C GLY A 245 0.50 -11.96 3.25
N SER A 246 0.16 -10.93 4.01
CA SER A 246 -1.08 -10.87 4.78
C SER A 246 -2.30 -10.65 3.87
N ASP A 247 -3.51 -10.90 4.35
CA ASP A 247 -4.71 -10.67 3.53
C ASP A 247 -4.91 -9.18 3.23
N CYS A 248 -4.47 -8.29 4.13
CA CYS A 248 -4.46 -6.84 3.89
C CYS A 248 -3.45 -6.46 2.81
N ASP A 249 -2.24 -7.04 2.84
CA ASP A 249 -1.24 -6.83 1.79
C ASP A 249 -1.75 -7.29 0.41
N TYR A 250 -2.42 -8.43 0.33
CA TYR A 250 -3.03 -8.87 -0.93
C TYR A 250 -4.09 -7.88 -1.45
N ALA A 251 -4.92 -7.31 -0.56
CA ALA A 251 -5.91 -6.31 -0.95
C ALA A 251 -5.25 -5.00 -1.41
N VAL A 252 -4.21 -4.53 -0.70
CA VAL A 252 -3.43 -3.34 -1.11
C VAL A 252 -2.74 -3.59 -2.44
N GLY A 253 -2.07 -4.74 -2.61
CA GLY A 253 -1.38 -5.14 -3.84
C GLY A 253 -2.30 -5.33 -5.05
N ALA A 254 -3.60 -5.52 -4.82
CA ALA A 254 -4.62 -5.56 -5.85
C ALA A 254 -5.19 -4.16 -6.20
N GLY A 255 -4.82 -3.11 -5.46
CA GLY A 255 -5.33 -1.74 -5.67
C GLY A 255 -6.62 -1.41 -4.92
N HIS A 256 -7.16 -2.33 -4.11
CA HIS A 256 -8.46 -2.11 -3.45
C HIS A 256 -8.44 -1.03 -2.37
N CYS A 257 -7.27 -0.73 -1.80
CA CYS A 257 -7.13 0.08 -0.59
C CYS A 257 -6.22 1.31 -0.78
N TYR A 258 -5.92 1.74 -2.02
CA TYR A 258 -4.99 2.87 -2.20
C TYR A 258 -5.54 4.21 -1.68
N ASN A 259 -6.85 4.37 -1.59
CA ASN A 259 -7.53 5.55 -1.04
C ASN A 259 -7.40 5.71 0.49
N GLU A 260 -6.95 4.66 1.20
CA GLU A 260 -6.71 4.68 2.65
C GLU A 260 -5.38 5.40 2.97
N VAL A 261 -5.29 6.71 2.72
CA VAL A 261 -4.05 7.46 2.98
C VAL A 261 -4.03 7.92 4.43
N ALA A 262 -2.87 7.80 5.11
CA ALA A 262 -2.64 8.54 6.34
C ALA A 262 -2.45 10.01 5.96
N ALA A 263 -3.38 10.88 6.35
CA ALA A 263 -3.17 12.32 6.21
C ALA A 263 -1.91 12.70 7.00
N PHE A 264 -0.86 13.11 6.31
CA PHE A 264 0.31 13.71 6.91
C PHE A 264 0.03 15.21 7.03
N HIS A 265 -0.19 15.66 8.27
CA HIS A 265 0.06 17.04 8.67
C HIS A 265 1.25 17.02 9.62
#